data_AF-A0A2V9GFB5-F1
#
_entry.id   AF-A0A2V9GFB5-F1
#
_cell.length_a   1.000
_cell.length_b   1.000
_cell.length_c   1.000
_cell.angle_alpha   90.00
_cell.angle_beta   90.00
_cell.angle_gamma   90.00
#
_symmetry.space_group_name_H-M   'P 1'
#
loop_
_entity.id
_entity.type
_entity.pdbx_description
1 polymer ?
#
loop_
_entity_poly.entity_id
_entity_poly.type
_entity_poly.pdbx_seq_one_letter_code
_entity_poly.pdbx_strand_id
1 'polypeptide(L)'
;SNHPPYEQSGTVSNVRYYTDLAFGASNNFSYSDPSQFLQADPLLLNPPILGAGQYATALAPALLGNGLTLLPLSPAYNRGIDPSTLSGLPAAIVSDLKKYIYTDINGNPRPQGGGGDLGAYQH
;
A
#
# COMPACT_ATOMS: atom_id res chain seq x y z
N SER A 1 14.30 4.82 -12.38
CA SER A 1 13.80 6.11 -11.87
C SER A 1 14.67 6.52 -10.68
N ASN A 2 14.97 7.82 -10.51
CA ASN A 2 15.70 8.35 -9.35
C ASN A 2 14.77 8.65 -8.16
N HIS A 3 13.48 8.32 -8.28
CA HIS A 3 12.48 8.49 -7.23
C HIS A 3 12.10 7.11 -6.68
N PRO A 4 12.60 6.74 -5.49
CA PRO A 4 12.26 5.47 -4.88
C PRO A 4 10.77 5.48 -4.48
N PRO A 5 10.05 4.33 -4.56
CA PRO A 5 8.65 4.27 -4.14
C PRO A 5 8.50 4.45 -2.63
N TYR A 6 9.48 3.99 -1.84
CA TYR A 6 9.63 4.32 -0.43
C TYR A 6 10.99 4.96 -0.19
N GLU A 7 10.97 6.14 0.41
CA GLU A 7 12.16 6.92 0.74
C GLU A 7 12.31 7.06 2.26
N GLN A 8 13.51 6.83 2.77
CA GLN A 8 13.93 7.28 4.09
C GLN A 8 15.10 8.25 3.95
N SER A 9 15.04 9.36 4.66
CA SER A 9 16.11 10.37 4.68
C SER A 9 16.54 10.62 6.12
N GLY A 10 17.85 10.64 6.35
CA GLY A 10 18.44 10.69 7.69
C GLY A 10 18.31 9.38 8.47
N THR A 11 18.48 9.45 9.79
CA THR A 11 18.33 8.29 10.68
C THR A 11 16.86 8.11 11.03
N VAL A 12 16.21 7.11 10.44
CA VAL A 12 14.81 6.73 10.73
C VAL A 12 14.83 5.43 11.54
N SER A 13 14.42 5.51 12.82
CA SER A 13 14.40 4.34 13.73
C SER A 13 13.01 3.94 14.21
N ASN A 14 12.00 4.78 13.96
CA ASN A 14 10.64 4.65 14.50
C ASN A 14 9.57 4.32 13.43
N VAL A 15 9.94 4.22 12.16
CA VAL A 15 9.04 3.79 11.09
C VAL A 15 9.17 2.28 10.90
N ARG A 16 8.04 1.59 10.90
CA ARG A 16 7.97 0.15 10.64
C ARG A 16 7.05 -0.11 9.45
N TYR A 17 7.50 -0.95 8.54
CA TYR A 17 6.76 -1.43 7.37
C TYR A 17 6.30 -2.86 7.60
N TYR A 18 5.11 -3.18 7.12
CA TYR A 18 4.49 -4.48 7.24
C TYR A 18 3.73 -4.79 5.96
N THR A 19 4.27 -5.72 5.17
CA THR A 19 3.70 -6.17 3.88
C THR A 19 3.33 -5.04 2.91
N ASP A 20 4.31 -4.24 2.52
CA ASP A 20 4.16 -3.16 1.56
C ASP A 20 4.48 -3.63 0.12
N LEU A 21 3.81 -3.05 -0.89
CA LEU A 21 4.15 -3.27 -2.30
C LEU A 21 4.92 -2.06 -2.83
N ALA A 22 6.06 -2.31 -3.46
CA ALA A 22 6.91 -1.33 -4.12
C ALA A 22 6.91 -1.55 -5.64
N PHE A 23 6.65 -0.48 -6.40
CA PHE A 23 6.54 -0.52 -7.86
C PHE A 23 7.38 0.57 -8.53
N GLY A 24 7.91 0.28 -9.73
CA GLY A 24 8.56 1.24 -10.61
C GLY A 24 10.03 1.59 -10.32
N ALA A 25 10.49 1.39 -9.09
CA ALA A 25 11.90 1.56 -8.70
C ALA A 25 12.22 0.81 -7.40
N SER A 26 13.51 0.78 -7.04
CA SER A 26 13.99 0.27 -5.75
C SER A 26 13.85 1.33 -4.66
N ASN A 27 13.62 0.90 -3.42
CA ASN A 27 13.70 1.75 -2.23
C ASN A 27 15.13 2.28 -2.03
N ASN A 28 15.30 3.40 -1.34
CA ASN A 28 16.63 3.96 -1.04
C ASN A 28 17.23 3.46 0.30
N PHE A 29 16.58 2.49 0.94
CA PHE A 29 17.00 1.90 2.20
C PHE A 29 16.82 0.38 2.17
N SER A 30 17.52 -0.30 3.09
CA SER A 30 17.27 -1.71 3.38
C SER A 30 16.49 -1.82 4.69
N TYR A 31 15.47 -2.67 4.70
CA TYR A 31 14.69 -2.95 5.89
C TYR A 31 15.20 -4.23 6.57
N SER A 32 15.05 -4.34 7.89
CA SER A 32 15.57 -5.46 8.67
C SER A 32 15.00 -6.81 8.21
N ASP A 33 13.74 -6.80 7.77
CA ASP A 33 13.09 -7.93 7.13
C ASP A 33 12.65 -7.55 5.71
N PRO A 34 13.46 -7.87 4.68
CA PRO A 34 13.13 -7.56 3.30
C PRO A 34 11.83 -8.21 2.81
N SER A 35 11.33 -9.27 3.47
CA SER A 35 10.07 -9.92 3.07
C SER A 35 8.84 -9.05 3.30
N GLN A 36 8.98 -7.99 4.12
CA GLN A 36 7.95 -6.98 4.31
C GLN A 36 7.75 -6.08 3.08
N PHE A 37 8.63 -6.14 2.08
CA PHE A 37 8.47 -5.41 0.82
C PHE A 37 8.35 -6.38 -0.36
N LEU A 38 7.21 -6.32 -1.04
CA LEU A 38 6.98 -6.97 -2.31
C LEU A 38 7.34 -6.02 -3.45
N GLN A 39 8.44 -6.30 -4.15
CA GLN A 39 8.79 -5.57 -5.38
C GLN A 39 8.07 -6.20 -6.57
N ALA A 40 7.00 -5.56 -7.08
CA ALA A 40 6.23 -6.08 -8.20
C ALA A 40 5.40 -5.00 -8.90
N ASP A 41 4.93 -5.28 -10.12
CA ASP A 41 3.90 -4.49 -10.79
C ASP A 41 2.52 -4.84 -10.20
N PRO A 42 1.77 -3.89 -9.61
CA PRO A 42 0.47 -4.15 -9.01
C PRO A 42 -0.62 -4.48 -10.05
N LEU A 43 -0.36 -4.33 -11.35
CA LEU A 43 -1.31 -4.58 -12.44
C LEU A 43 -2.62 -3.80 -12.25
N LEU A 44 -2.55 -2.47 -12.31
CA LEU A 44 -3.73 -1.60 -12.17
C LEU A 44 -4.52 -1.49 -13.48
N LEU A 45 -5.83 -1.27 -13.39
CA LEU A 45 -6.69 -1.03 -14.55
C LEU A 45 -6.25 0.17 -15.38
N ASN A 46 -5.91 1.28 -14.71
CA ASN A 46 -5.38 2.50 -15.31
C ASN A 46 -4.18 2.98 -14.48
N PRO A 47 -2.98 2.40 -14.69
CA PRO A 47 -1.81 2.72 -13.89
C PRO A 47 -1.35 4.16 -14.15
N PRO A 48 -0.91 4.90 -13.12
CA PRO A 48 -0.33 6.21 -13.31
C PRO A 48 1.00 6.09 -14.08
N ILE A 49 1.28 7.09 -14.93
CA ILE A 49 2.56 7.17 -15.64
C ILE A 49 3.65 7.52 -14.63
N LEU A 50 4.66 6.67 -14.51
CA LEU A 50 5.81 6.89 -13.63
C LEU A 50 6.89 7.68 -14.37
N GLY A 51 6.88 9.00 -14.21
CA GLY A 51 7.85 9.90 -14.84
C GLY A 51 8.09 11.17 -14.02
N ALA A 52 9.20 11.86 -14.30
CA ALA A 52 9.48 13.15 -13.67
C ALA A 52 8.38 14.18 -14.01
N GLY A 53 7.94 14.93 -13.01
CA GLY A 53 6.93 15.98 -13.18
C GLY A 53 5.49 15.50 -13.32
N GLN A 54 5.21 14.19 -13.33
CA GLN A 54 3.85 13.65 -13.52
C GLN A 54 2.88 14.00 -12.37
N TYR A 55 3.42 14.35 -11.20
CA TYR A 55 2.61 14.87 -10.10
C TYR A 55 1.86 16.17 -10.47
N ALA A 56 2.37 16.97 -11.42
CA ALA A 56 1.76 18.23 -11.83
C ALA A 56 0.44 18.06 -12.59
N THR A 57 0.23 16.89 -13.20
CA THR A 57 -0.98 16.54 -13.96
C THR A 57 -1.74 15.36 -13.33
N ALA A 58 -1.36 14.95 -12.12
CA ALA A 58 -2.03 13.86 -11.41
C ALA A 58 -3.47 14.26 -11.09
N LEU A 59 -4.41 13.34 -11.33
CA LEU A 59 -5.79 13.52 -10.92
C LEU A 59 -5.87 13.60 -9.38
N ALA A 60 -6.78 14.43 -8.88
CA ALA A 60 -7.12 14.41 -7.47
C ALA A 60 -7.60 12.99 -7.07
N PRO A 61 -7.23 12.47 -5.89
CA PRO A 61 -7.56 11.10 -5.50
C PRO A 61 -9.06 10.76 -5.60
N ALA A 62 -9.94 11.71 -5.27
CA ALA A 62 -11.39 11.55 -5.36
C ALA A 62 -11.91 11.34 -6.81
N LEU A 63 -11.10 11.70 -7.82
CA LEU A 63 -11.43 11.55 -9.24
C LEU A 63 -10.89 10.26 -9.84
N LEU A 64 -10.12 9.47 -9.08
CA LEU A 64 -9.56 8.21 -9.58
C LEU A 64 -10.63 7.14 -9.82
N GLY A 65 -11.79 7.23 -9.17
CA GLY A 65 -12.88 6.26 -9.30
C GLY A 65 -12.38 4.84 -9.08
N ASN A 66 -12.55 3.96 -10.07
CA ASN A 66 -12.04 2.57 -10.07
C ASN A 66 -10.74 2.41 -10.88
N GLY A 67 -10.08 3.51 -11.25
CA GLY A 67 -8.91 3.48 -12.12
C GLY A 67 -7.72 2.72 -11.54
N LEU A 68 -7.61 2.62 -10.21
CA LEU A 68 -6.55 1.87 -9.55
C LEU A 68 -7.03 0.51 -9.00
N THR A 69 -8.17 0.00 -9.47
CA THR A 69 -8.56 -1.39 -9.20
C THR A 69 -7.52 -2.35 -9.80
N LEU A 70 -7.25 -3.42 -9.07
CA LEU A 70 -6.31 -4.47 -9.45
C LEU A 70 -6.88 -5.32 -10.59
N LEU A 71 -6.05 -5.66 -11.56
CA LEU A 71 -6.37 -6.60 -12.63
C LEU A 71 -6.19 -8.06 -12.14
N PRO A 72 -6.84 -9.03 -12.81
CA PRO A 72 -6.62 -10.45 -12.52
C PRO A 72 -5.13 -10.81 -12.49
N LEU A 73 -4.76 -11.69 -11.55
CA LEU A 73 -3.39 -12.14 -11.30
C LEU A 73 -2.46 -11.07 -10.71
N SER A 74 -3.01 -9.95 -10.21
CA SER A 74 -2.21 -8.96 -9.48
C SER A 74 -1.42 -9.63 -8.35
N PRO A 75 -0.12 -9.33 -8.21
CA PRO A 75 0.67 -9.81 -7.08
C PRO A 75 0.26 -9.17 -5.75
N ALA A 76 -0.61 -8.15 -5.77
CA ALA A 76 -1.18 -7.54 -4.57
C ALA A 76 -2.28 -8.39 -3.92
N TYR A 77 -2.83 -9.38 -4.64
CA TYR A 77 -3.95 -10.20 -4.17
C TYR A 77 -3.63 -11.01 -2.92
N ASN A 78 -4.46 -10.85 -1.89
CA ASN A 78 -4.37 -11.58 -0.62
C ASN A 78 -3.00 -11.46 0.07
N ARG A 79 -2.27 -10.35 -0.14
CA ARG A 79 -0.93 -10.14 0.42
C ARG A 79 -0.89 -9.21 1.64
N GLY A 80 -1.99 -8.54 1.96
CA GLY A 80 -2.10 -7.64 3.10
C GLY A 80 -2.31 -8.36 4.43
N ILE A 81 -1.91 -7.68 5.50
CA ILE A 81 -2.18 -8.07 6.88
C ILE A 81 -3.42 -7.37 7.43
N ASP A 82 -3.89 -7.84 8.60
CA ASP A 82 -4.76 -7.02 9.45
C ASP A 82 -3.89 -6.16 10.37
N PRO A 83 -3.72 -4.84 10.11
CA PRO A 83 -2.86 -3.99 10.91
C PRO A 83 -3.33 -3.86 12.37
N SER A 84 -4.61 -4.13 12.66
CA SER A 84 -5.12 -4.08 14.04
C SER A 84 -4.61 -5.23 14.92
N THR A 85 -3.98 -6.23 14.32
CA THR A 85 -3.37 -7.39 15.00
C THR A 85 -1.88 -7.20 15.31
N LEU A 86 -1.27 -6.09 14.88
CA LEU A 86 0.14 -5.82 15.12
C LEU A 86 0.43 -5.63 16.62
N SER A 87 1.42 -6.37 17.11
CA SER A 87 1.83 -6.31 18.51
C SER A 87 2.40 -4.93 18.87
N GLY A 88 2.00 -4.41 20.03
CA GLY A 88 2.53 -3.15 20.58
C GLY A 88 1.83 -1.89 20.10
N LEU A 89 0.75 -2.01 19.32
CA LEU A 89 -0.10 -0.86 19.00
C LEU A 89 -0.90 -0.42 20.23
N PRO A 90 -1.00 0.91 20.51
CA PRO A 90 -1.89 1.42 21.54
C PRO A 90 -3.36 1.07 21.25
N ALA A 91 -4.13 0.76 22.30
CA ALA A 91 -5.53 0.35 22.16
C ALA A 91 -6.39 1.39 21.42
N ALA A 92 -6.11 2.69 21.59
CA ALA A 92 -6.79 3.75 20.87
C ALA A 92 -6.53 3.70 19.35
N ILE A 93 -5.29 3.45 18.94
CA ILE A 93 -4.92 3.28 17.53
C ILE A 93 -5.62 2.05 16.94
N VAL A 94 -5.63 0.93 17.67
CA VAL A 94 -6.36 -0.27 17.24
C VAL A 94 -7.85 0.02 17.07
N SER A 95 -8.46 0.75 18.01
CA SER A 95 -9.87 1.11 17.94
C SER A 95 -10.19 2.01 16.75
N ASP A 96 -9.31 2.96 16.41
CA ASP A 96 -9.50 3.85 15.27
C ASP A 96 -9.26 3.14 13.94
N LEU A 97 -8.23 2.29 13.85
CA LEU A 97 -7.98 1.47 12.65
C LEU A 97 -9.21 0.63 12.28
N LYS A 98 -9.79 -0.08 13.26
CA LYS A 98 -10.95 -0.96 13.04
C LYS A 98 -12.18 -0.27 12.46
N LYS A 99 -12.27 1.07 12.54
CA LYS A 99 -13.35 1.85 11.91
C LYS A 99 -13.23 1.90 10.38
N TYR A 100 -12.02 1.75 9.83
CA TYR A 100 -11.73 2.04 8.43
C TYR A 100 -11.04 0.91 7.66
N ILE A 101 -10.33 -0.01 8.34
CA ILE A 101 -9.50 -1.02 7.65
C ILE A 101 -10.28 -2.20 7.05
N TYR A 102 -11.55 -2.39 7.45
CA TYR A 102 -12.37 -3.53 7.00
C TYR A 102 -13.24 -3.21 5.78
N THR A 103 -12.99 -2.08 5.15
CA THR A 103 -13.69 -1.65 3.95
C THR A 103 -12.69 -0.95 3.04
N ASP A 104 -12.73 -1.26 1.74
CA ASP A 104 -11.91 -0.57 0.75
C ASP A 104 -12.47 0.82 0.41
N ILE A 105 -11.78 1.56 -0.47
CA ILE A 105 -12.19 2.92 -0.83
C ILE A 105 -13.56 3.00 -1.52
N ASN A 106 -14.08 1.88 -2.05
CA ASN A 106 -15.36 1.78 -2.74
C ASN A 106 -16.48 1.20 -1.87
N GLY A 107 -16.20 0.82 -0.62
CA GLY A 107 -17.20 0.19 0.24
C GLY A 107 -17.16 -1.34 0.23
N ASN A 108 -16.24 -1.99 -0.48
CA ASN A 108 -16.14 -3.44 -0.52
C ASN A 108 -15.53 -3.97 0.79
N PRO A 109 -16.04 -5.08 1.34
CA PRO A 109 -15.52 -5.63 2.59
C PRO A 109 -14.10 -6.15 2.42
N ARG A 110 -13.23 -5.88 3.39
CA ARG A 110 -11.90 -6.50 3.50
C ARG A 110 -11.93 -7.63 4.52
N PRO A 111 -11.22 -8.75 4.27
CA PRO A 111 -11.10 -9.83 5.24
C PRO A 111 -10.50 -9.35 6.58
N GLN A 112 -11.08 -9.82 7.69
CA GLN A 112 -10.49 -9.62 9.02
C GLN A 112 -9.42 -10.68 9.30
N GLY A 113 -8.35 -10.32 9.99
CA GLY A 113 -7.27 -11.24 10.32
C GLY A 113 -6.19 -11.42 9.23
N GLY A 114 -6.32 -10.75 8.08
CA GLY A 114 -5.32 -10.74 7.00
C GLY A 114 -5.87 -11.26 5.68
N GLY A 115 -5.02 -11.32 4.65
CA GLY A 115 -5.42 -11.77 3.32
C GLY A 115 -6.27 -10.76 2.55
N GLY A 116 -6.32 -9.50 2.98
CA GLY A 116 -6.81 -8.41 2.14
C GLY A 116 -5.81 -8.09 1.02
N ASP A 117 -6.25 -7.37 0.00
CA ASP A 117 -5.34 -6.92 -1.04
C ASP A 117 -4.49 -5.75 -0.60
N LEU A 118 -3.27 -5.68 -1.13
CA LEU A 118 -2.44 -4.50 -0.99
C LEU A 118 -2.97 -3.35 -1.86
N GLY A 119 -2.92 -2.14 -1.32
CA GLY A 119 -3.45 -0.94 -1.98
C GLY A 119 -4.88 -0.61 -1.53
N ALA A 120 -5.52 0.35 -2.21
CA ALA A 120 -6.77 0.96 -1.76
C ALA A 120 -8.04 0.17 -2.11
N TYR A 121 -7.97 -0.74 -3.08
CA TYR A 121 -9.12 -1.49 -3.62
C TYR A 121 -9.03 -2.96 -3.21
N GLN A 122 -10.20 -3.59 -3.05
CA GLN A 122 -10.35 -5.02 -2.83
C GLN A 122 -10.99 -5.66 -4.07
N HIS A 123 -10.46 -6.80 -4.52
CA HIS A 123 -11.02 -7.62 -5.60
C HIS A 123 -12.15 -8.53 -5.12
#